data_AF-A0AA46YK76-F1
#
_entry.id   AF-A0AA46YK76-F1
#
_cell.length_a   1.000
_cell.length_b   1.000
_cell.length_c   1.000
_cell.angle_alpha   90.00
_cell.angle_beta   90.00
_cell.angle_gamma   90.00
#
_symmetry.space_group_name_H-M   'P 1'
#
loop_
_entity.id
_entity.type
_entity.pdbx_description
1 polymer ?
#
loop_
_entity_poly.entity_id
_entity_poly.type
_entity_poly.pdbx_seq_one_letter_code
_entity_poly.pdbx_strand_id
1 'polypeptide(L)'
;MSIMKRMSAIFRAKANSALDKAEDPRQTLDYSYQKQLELLQKVRRGVADVATSRKRVELQINQLNQQSDKLQDQAKQALGANREDLAREALTRRSGLQQQITDLQNQHSQLQAEEEKLTLASKRLQAKVESFRTRKETIKATYTAAEAQTSINEAFSGISEEMGDVGMAVQRAEDKTAQMQARAGAVDELIASGALDDVTASPGDDIARELDALGASGDVDTELAAMKAQIEGGEKKSIEGTPAEPAAEPAEQPKAEGQA
;
A
#
# COMPACT_ATOMS: atom_id res chain seq x y z
N MET A 1 -11.33 31.46 15.83
CA MET A 1 -12.06 30.18 15.79
C MET A 1 -11.30 29.10 15.00
N SER A 2 -10.12 28.65 15.46
CA SER A 2 -9.27 27.73 14.65
C SER A 2 -8.84 26.44 15.39
N ILE A 3 -8.66 26.47 16.72
CA ILE A 3 -8.10 25.33 17.47
C ILE A 3 -9.15 24.25 17.81
N MET A 4 -10.39 24.65 18.12
CA MET A 4 -11.47 23.72 18.50
C MET A 4 -12.00 22.89 17.32
N LYS A 5 -11.91 23.39 16.08
CA LYS A 5 -12.27 22.63 14.86
C LYS A 5 -11.21 21.61 14.47
N ARG A 6 -9.92 21.92 14.69
CA ARG A 6 -8.81 20.97 14.45
C ARG A 6 -8.83 19.82 15.47
N MET A 7 -9.14 20.08 16.74
CA MET A 7 -9.31 19.03 17.77
C MET A 7 -10.46 18.05 17.49
N SER A 8 -11.61 18.53 17.00
CA SER A 8 -12.76 17.66 16.71
C SER A 8 -12.59 16.83 15.43
N ALA A 9 -11.81 17.33 14.46
CA ALA A 9 -11.41 16.58 13.27
C ALA A 9 -10.50 15.39 13.63
N ILE A 10 -9.52 15.59 14.53
CA ILE A 10 -8.63 14.52 15.01
C ILE A 10 -9.42 13.43 15.77
N PHE A 11 -10.43 13.82 16.55
CA PHE A 11 -11.27 12.88 17.30
C PHE A 11 -12.20 12.06 16.39
N ARG A 12 -12.75 12.67 15.32
CA ARG A 12 -13.55 11.96 14.31
C ARG A 12 -12.71 11.02 13.45
N ALA A 13 -11.49 11.41 13.08
CA ALA A 13 -10.55 10.55 12.37
C ALA A 13 -10.18 9.31 13.20
N LYS A 14 -9.95 9.48 14.51
CA LYS A 14 -9.70 8.35 15.43
C LYS A 14 -10.93 7.45 15.65
N ALA A 15 -12.15 8.00 15.63
CA ALA A 15 -13.37 7.21 15.77
C ALA A 15 -13.67 6.35 14.53
N ASN A 16 -13.40 6.85 13.32
CA ASN A 16 -13.49 6.08 12.07
C ASN A 16 -12.39 5.00 12.01
N SER A 17 -11.15 5.35 12.37
CA SER A 17 -10.04 4.39 12.44
C SER A 17 -10.26 3.26 13.46
N ALA A 18 -11.01 3.50 14.54
CA ALA A 18 -11.37 2.48 15.52
C ALA A 18 -12.45 1.51 15.01
N LEU A 19 -13.32 1.95 14.10
CA LEU A 19 -14.32 1.12 13.43
C LEU A 19 -13.68 0.26 12.33
N ASP A 20 -12.74 0.82 11.55
CA ASP A 20 -11.95 0.08 10.55
C ASP A 20 -10.96 -0.92 11.21
N LYS A 21 -10.49 -0.63 12.43
CA LYS A 21 -9.70 -1.58 13.25
C LYS A 21 -10.48 -2.80 13.71
N ALA A 22 -11.82 -2.75 13.73
CA ALA A 22 -12.64 -3.89 14.12
C ALA A 22 -12.71 -4.98 13.03
N GLU A 23 -12.26 -4.67 11.79
CA GLU A 23 -12.20 -5.62 10.68
C GLU A 23 -10.76 -5.86 10.18
N ASP A 24 -9.74 -5.79 11.04
CA ASP A 24 -8.35 -6.06 10.61
C ASP A 24 -8.27 -7.45 9.94
N PRO A 25 -8.09 -7.51 8.61
CA PRO A 25 -8.17 -8.76 7.85
C PRO A 25 -7.07 -9.72 8.29
N ARG A 26 -5.97 -9.22 8.87
CA ARG A 26 -4.87 -10.03 9.41
C ARG A 26 -5.37 -10.96 10.51
N GLN A 27 -6.17 -10.45 11.44
CA GLN A 27 -6.69 -11.22 12.59
C GLN A 27 -7.70 -12.28 12.14
N THR A 28 -8.62 -11.90 11.26
CA THR A 28 -9.63 -12.82 10.71
C THR A 28 -8.99 -13.96 9.92
N LEU A 29 -7.93 -13.67 9.15
CA LEU A 29 -7.19 -14.69 8.41
C LEU A 29 -6.37 -15.60 9.35
N ASP A 30 -5.74 -15.06 10.40
CA ASP A 30 -5.02 -15.86 11.39
C ASP A 30 -5.98 -16.80 12.15
N TYR A 31 -7.16 -16.31 12.56
CA TYR A 31 -8.21 -17.13 13.17
C TYR A 31 -8.70 -18.24 12.21
N SER A 32 -8.97 -17.89 10.95
CA SER A 32 -9.42 -18.85 9.94
C SER A 32 -8.37 -19.93 9.68
N TYR A 33 -7.08 -19.57 9.66
CA TYR A 33 -5.99 -20.52 9.52
C TYR A 33 -5.90 -21.48 10.71
N GLN A 34 -6.02 -20.97 11.94
CA GLN A 34 -6.08 -21.81 13.14
C GLN A 34 -7.25 -22.80 13.09
N LYS A 35 -8.44 -22.36 12.69
CA LYS A 35 -9.60 -23.24 12.54
C LYS A 35 -9.40 -24.32 11.47
N GLN A 36 -8.73 -23.99 10.37
CA GLN A 36 -8.37 -24.98 9.35
C GLN A 36 -7.36 -26.02 9.87
N LEU A 37 -6.38 -25.61 10.69
CA LEU A 37 -5.44 -26.52 11.35
C LEU A 37 -6.14 -27.45 12.34
N GLU A 38 -7.05 -26.92 13.18
CA GLU A 38 -7.88 -27.72 14.09
C GLU A 38 -8.69 -28.77 13.31
N LEU A 39 -9.32 -28.36 12.20
CA LEU A 39 -10.08 -29.26 11.35
C LEU A 39 -9.19 -30.35 10.74
N LEU A 40 -8.02 -29.98 10.23
CA LEU A 40 -7.05 -30.94 9.70
C LEU A 40 -6.63 -31.96 10.76
N GLN A 41 -6.40 -31.52 11.99
CA GLN A 41 -6.07 -32.42 13.10
C GLN A 41 -7.24 -33.35 13.43
N LYS A 42 -8.48 -32.86 13.44
CA LYS A 42 -9.68 -33.69 13.64
C LYS A 42 -9.82 -34.76 12.56
N VAL A 43 -9.63 -34.40 11.29
CA VAL A 43 -9.69 -35.37 10.17
C VAL A 43 -8.59 -36.42 10.31
N ARG A 44 -7.36 -36.02 10.65
CA ARG A 44 -6.25 -36.97 10.89
C ARG A 44 -6.53 -37.93 12.05
N ARG A 45 -7.14 -37.45 13.15
CA ARG A 45 -7.60 -38.33 14.24
C ARG A 45 -8.67 -39.31 13.75
N GLY A 46 -9.67 -38.84 13.00
CA GLY A 46 -10.70 -39.70 12.43
C GLY A 46 -10.13 -40.80 11.52
N VAL A 47 -9.13 -40.49 10.69
CA VAL A 47 -8.41 -41.51 9.90
C VAL A 47 -7.76 -42.56 10.81
N ALA A 48 -7.08 -42.13 11.88
CA ALA A 48 -6.44 -43.04 12.82
C ALA A 48 -7.45 -43.93 13.58
N ASP A 49 -8.61 -43.39 13.94
CA ASP A 49 -9.68 -44.12 14.62
C ASP A 49 -10.28 -45.22 13.70
N VAL A 50 -10.49 -44.89 12.42
CA VAL A 50 -10.96 -45.86 11.42
C VAL A 50 -9.89 -46.93 11.16
N ALA A 51 -8.62 -46.54 10.99
CA ALA A 51 -7.52 -47.49 10.83
C ALA A 51 -7.38 -48.44 12.03
N THR A 52 -7.57 -47.93 13.25
CA THR A 52 -7.58 -48.73 14.48
C THR A 52 -8.74 -49.72 14.49
N SER A 53 -9.93 -49.26 14.11
CA SER A 53 -11.13 -50.11 14.03
C SER A 53 -10.96 -51.21 12.98
N ARG A 54 -10.42 -50.87 11.80
CA ARG A 54 -10.08 -51.85 10.75
C ARG A 54 -9.09 -52.89 11.27
N LYS A 55 -8.02 -52.45 11.94
CA LYS A 55 -7.01 -53.38 12.49
C LYS A 55 -7.59 -54.30 13.55
N ARG A 56 -8.52 -53.81 14.38
CA ARG A 56 -9.23 -54.65 15.36
C ARG A 56 -10.05 -55.75 14.68
N VAL A 57 -10.78 -55.42 13.62
CA VAL A 57 -11.54 -56.40 12.82
C VAL A 57 -10.59 -57.41 12.16
N GLU A 58 -9.47 -56.95 11.60
CA GLU A 58 -8.44 -57.81 11.01
C GLU A 58 -7.90 -58.83 12.04
N LEU A 59 -7.63 -58.41 13.27
CA LEU A 59 -7.18 -59.30 14.34
C LEU A 59 -8.26 -60.33 14.72
N GLN A 60 -9.54 -59.94 14.75
CA GLN A 60 -10.65 -60.87 15.00
C GLN A 60 -10.78 -61.91 13.89
N ILE A 61 -10.69 -61.50 12.62
CA ILE A 61 -10.66 -62.42 11.47
C ILE A 61 -9.54 -63.45 11.64
N ASN A 62 -8.33 -62.99 11.98
CA ASN A 62 -7.19 -63.89 12.19
C ASN A 62 -7.41 -64.90 13.33
N GLN A 63 -8.03 -64.48 14.43
CA GLN A 63 -8.37 -65.38 15.54
C GLN A 63 -9.41 -66.43 15.13
N LEU A 64 -10.43 -66.05 14.36
CA LEU A 64 -11.45 -66.99 13.88
C LEU A 64 -10.89 -67.95 12.83
N ASN A 65 -10.01 -67.48 11.95
CA ASN A 65 -9.31 -68.35 10.99
C ASN A 65 -8.51 -69.44 11.72
N GLN A 66 -7.75 -69.09 12.76
CA GLN A 66 -7.02 -70.09 13.56
C GLN A 66 -7.94 -71.12 14.23
N GLN A 67 -9.14 -70.71 14.66
CA GLN A 67 -10.14 -71.63 15.20
C GLN A 67 -10.75 -72.52 14.11
N SER A 68 -11.01 -71.96 12.94
CA SER A 68 -11.48 -72.68 11.75
C SER A 68 -10.49 -73.76 11.32
N ASP A 69 -9.20 -73.43 11.28
CA ASP A 69 -8.11 -74.34 10.95
C ASP A 69 -8.01 -75.49 11.96
N LYS A 70 -8.11 -75.19 13.27
CA LYS A 70 -8.14 -76.22 14.32
C LYS A 70 -9.31 -77.19 14.15
N LEU A 71 -10.51 -76.68 13.86
CA LEU A 71 -11.69 -77.53 13.60
C LEU A 71 -11.51 -78.37 12.33
N GLN A 72 -10.86 -77.81 11.31
CA GLN A 72 -10.52 -78.56 10.10
C GLN A 72 -9.55 -79.71 10.41
N ASP A 73 -8.53 -79.48 11.22
CA ASP A 73 -7.57 -80.53 11.58
C ASP A 73 -8.20 -81.59 12.49
N GLN A 74 -9.06 -81.19 13.43
CA GLN A 74 -9.86 -82.12 14.23
C GLN A 74 -10.77 -82.99 13.35
N ALA A 75 -11.42 -82.41 12.33
CA ALA A 75 -12.22 -83.17 11.37
C ALA A 75 -11.38 -84.19 10.60
N LYS A 76 -10.19 -83.81 10.13
CA LYS A 76 -9.26 -84.74 9.45
C LYS A 76 -8.83 -85.89 10.38
N GLN A 77 -8.52 -85.59 11.63
CA GLN A 77 -8.14 -86.60 12.63
C GLN A 77 -9.29 -87.57 12.92
N ALA A 78 -10.51 -87.06 13.09
CA ALA A 78 -11.70 -87.89 13.32
C ALA A 78 -11.99 -88.82 12.12
N LEU A 79 -11.85 -88.33 10.89
CA LEU A 79 -11.96 -89.16 9.68
C LEU A 79 -10.87 -90.25 9.64
N GLY A 80 -9.63 -89.91 9.98
CA GLY A 80 -8.55 -90.90 10.08
C GLY A 80 -8.80 -91.99 11.13
N ALA A 81 -9.60 -91.68 12.15
CA ALA A 81 -10.05 -92.61 13.18
C ALA A 81 -11.39 -93.31 12.86
N ASN A 82 -11.92 -93.17 11.64
CA ASN A 82 -13.24 -93.67 11.22
C ASN A 82 -14.42 -93.19 12.10
N ARG A 83 -14.31 -91.99 12.69
CA ARG A 83 -15.37 -91.33 13.47
C ARG A 83 -16.02 -90.22 12.66
N GLU A 84 -16.88 -90.60 11.72
CA GLU A 84 -17.54 -89.67 10.79
C GLU A 84 -18.50 -88.70 11.48
N ASP A 85 -19.12 -89.13 12.58
CA ASP A 85 -19.99 -88.31 13.42
C ASP A 85 -19.25 -87.10 14.00
N LEU A 86 -18.08 -87.31 14.60
CA LEU A 86 -17.23 -86.25 15.15
C LEU A 86 -16.68 -85.35 14.04
N ALA A 87 -16.31 -85.93 12.90
CA ALA A 87 -15.84 -85.15 11.76
C ALA A 87 -16.92 -84.21 11.23
N ARG A 88 -18.16 -84.71 11.10
CA ARG A 88 -19.31 -83.92 10.65
C ARG A 88 -19.63 -82.79 11.64
N GLU A 89 -19.59 -83.06 12.95
CA GLU A 89 -19.79 -82.02 13.96
C GLU A 89 -18.71 -80.92 13.90
N ALA A 90 -17.43 -81.28 13.80
CA ALA A 90 -16.33 -80.33 13.68
C ALA A 90 -16.49 -79.44 12.42
N LEU A 91 -16.89 -80.03 11.29
CA LEU A 91 -17.17 -79.30 10.05
C LEU A 91 -18.39 -78.39 10.16
N THR A 92 -19.45 -78.80 10.87
CA THR A 92 -20.62 -77.94 11.13
C THR A 92 -20.22 -76.70 11.94
N ARG A 93 -19.42 -76.88 13.00
CA ARG A 93 -18.88 -75.74 13.78
C ARG A 93 -18.00 -74.84 12.93
N ARG A 94 -17.13 -75.43 12.08
CA ARG A 94 -16.26 -74.69 11.15
C ARG A 94 -17.07 -73.85 10.17
N SER A 95 -18.15 -74.40 9.62
CA SER A 95 -19.07 -73.68 8.72
C SER A 95 -19.63 -72.43 9.38
N GLY A 96 -20.03 -72.52 10.66
CA GLY A 96 -20.49 -71.37 11.44
C GLY A 96 -19.41 -70.28 11.61
N LEU A 97 -18.16 -70.66 11.88
CA LEU A 97 -17.04 -69.70 11.94
C LEU A 97 -16.76 -69.07 10.58
N GLN A 98 -16.85 -69.84 9.48
CA GLN A 98 -16.61 -69.34 8.13
C GLN A 98 -17.61 -68.26 7.73
N GLN A 99 -18.87 -68.38 8.15
CA GLN A 99 -19.87 -67.35 7.95
C GLN A 99 -19.49 -66.06 8.68
N GLN A 100 -19.10 -66.16 9.97
CA GLN A 100 -18.66 -64.99 10.75
C GLN A 100 -17.41 -64.33 10.16
N ILE A 101 -16.45 -65.12 9.67
CA ILE A 101 -15.26 -64.61 8.97
C ILE A 101 -15.66 -63.81 7.73
N THR A 102 -16.60 -64.32 6.95
CA THR A 102 -17.08 -63.66 5.73
C THR A 102 -17.74 -62.31 6.07
N ASP A 103 -18.57 -62.27 7.12
CA ASP A 103 -19.22 -61.05 7.57
C ASP A 103 -18.19 -59.99 8.04
N LEU A 104 -17.17 -60.41 8.80
CA LEU A 104 -16.09 -59.53 9.24
C LEU A 104 -15.19 -59.08 8.08
N GLN A 105 -14.95 -59.93 7.08
CA GLN A 105 -14.21 -59.54 5.87
C GLN A 105 -14.93 -58.44 5.10
N ASN A 106 -16.25 -58.51 5.00
CA ASN A 106 -17.06 -57.45 4.40
C ASN A 106 -16.94 -56.15 5.20
N GLN A 107 -17.03 -56.21 6.54
CA GLN A 107 -16.82 -55.05 7.41
C GLN A 107 -15.40 -54.46 7.28
N HIS A 108 -14.36 -55.31 7.22
CA HIS A 108 -12.99 -54.88 7.02
C HIS A 108 -12.82 -54.13 5.69
N SER A 109 -13.40 -54.65 4.60
CA SER A 109 -13.38 -54.02 3.28
C SER A 109 -14.08 -52.64 3.29
N GLN A 110 -15.22 -52.54 3.97
CA GLN A 110 -15.93 -51.25 4.13
C GLN A 110 -15.07 -50.23 4.90
N LEU A 111 -14.48 -50.63 6.03
CA LEU A 111 -13.60 -49.77 6.82
C LEU A 111 -12.35 -49.36 6.04
N GLN A 112 -11.79 -50.25 5.22
CA GLN A 112 -10.67 -49.93 4.35
C GLN A 112 -11.02 -48.84 3.32
N ALA A 113 -12.16 -48.99 2.63
CA ALA A 113 -12.62 -47.99 1.68
C ALA A 113 -12.88 -46.62 2.35
N GLU A 114 -13.41 -46.63 3.58
CA GLU A 114 -13.60 -45.42 4.37
C GLU A 114 -12.28 -44.78 4.80
N GLU A 115 -11.30 -45.57 5.28
CA GLU A 115 -9.96 -45.10 5.62
C GLU A 115 -9.26 -44.43 4.43
N GLU A 116 -9.33 -45.05 3.25
CA GLU A 116 -8.76 -44.52 2.01
C GLU A 116 -9.41 -43.19 1.61
N LYS A 117 -10.74 -43.11 1.70
CA LYS A 117 -11.50 -41.88 1.42
C LYS A 117 -11.13 -40.75 2.38
N LEU A 118 -11.05 -41.04 3.68
CA LEU A 118 -10.67 -40.05 4.71
C LEU A 118 -9.21 -39.62 4.56
N THR A 119 -8.32 -40.54 4.22
CA THR A 119 -6.90 -40.24 3.96
C THR A 119 -6.75 -39.27 2.79
N LEU A 120 -7.47 -39.52 1.70
CA LEU A 120 -7.49 -38.65 0.54
C LEU A 120 -8.12 -37.28 0.85
N ALA A 121 -9.20 -37.24 1.64
CA ALA A 121 -9.79 -36.00 2.13
C ALA A 121 -8.81 -35.21 3.01
N SER A 122 -8.07 -35.89 3.91
CA SER A 122 -7.02 -35.28 4.75
C SER A 122 -5.91 -34.67 3.90
N LYS A 123 -5.42 -35.37 2.87
CA LYS A 123 -4.39 -34.85 1.95
C LYS A 123 -4.87 -33.60 1.22
N ARG A 124 -6.11 -33.62 0.71
CA ARG A 124 -6.73 -32.46 0.05
C ARG A 124 -6.88 -31.27 1.01
N LEU A 125 -7.33 -31.53 2.24
CA LEU A 125 -7.47 -30.48 3.26
C LEU A 125 -6.11 -29.88 3.60
N GLN A 126 -5.07 -30.70 3.77
CA GLN A 126 -3.70 -30.22 3.99
C GLN A 126 -3.22 -29.31 2.86
N ALA A 127 -3.43 -29.68 1.60
CA ALA A 127 -3.07 -28.83 0.47
C ALA A 127 -3.83 -27.49 0.47
N LYS A 128 -5.11 -27.49 0.85
CA LYS A 128 -5.91 -26.26 1.01
C LYS A 128 -5.43 -25.39 2.16
N VAL A 129 -5.05 -25.98 3.30
CA VAL A 129 -4.50 -25.24 4.44
C VAL A 129 -3.18 -24.57 4.06
N GLU A 130 -2.33 -25.26 3.31
CA GLU A 130 -1.05 -24.69 2.86
C GLU A 130 -1.25 -23.55 1.85
N SER A 131 -2.16 -23.71 0.87
CA SER A 131 -2.47 -22.62 -0.06
C SER A 131 -3.11 -21.42 0.64
N PHE A 132 -3.93 -21.66 1.67
CA PHE A 132 -4.48 -20.62 2.51
C PHE A 132 -3.39 -19.90 3.31
N ARG A 133 -2.39 -20.61 3.83
CA ARG A 133 -1.23 -20.02 4.53
C ARG A 133 -0.51 -19.02 3.62
N THR A 134 -0.18 -19.42 2.40
CA THR A 134 0.47 -18.53 1.43
C THR A 134 -0.40 -17.32 1.11
N ARG A 135 -1.68 -17.54 0.80
CA ARG A 135 -2.61 -16.44 0.49
C ARG A 135 -2.76 -15.47 1.65
N LYS A 136 -2.82 -15.98 2.89
CA LYS A 136 -2.86 -15.17 4.10
C LYS A 136 -1.65 -14.26 4.17
N GLU A 137 -0.43 -14.80 4.07
CA GLU A 137 0.80 -13.99 4.15
C GLU A 137 0.87 -12.94 3.03
N THR A 138 0.45 -13.29 1.81
CA THR A 138 0.33 -12.31 0.71
C THR A 138 -0.65 -11.19 1.05
N ILE A 139 -1.86 -11.51 1.53
CA ILE A 139 -2.85 -10.50 1.89
C ILE A 139 -2.36 -9.63 3.05
N LYS A 140 -1.71 -10.22 4.07
CA LYS A 140 -1.13 -9.46 5.19
C LYS A 140 -0.07 -8.48 4.69
N ALA A 141 0.82 -8.91 3.80
CA ALA A 141 1.85 -8.06 3.22
C ALA A 141 1.25 -6.93 2.36
N THR A 142 0.30 -7.24 1.47
CA THR A 142 -0.39 -6.25 0.64
C THR A 142 -1.16 -5.24 1.49
N TYR A 143 -1.82 -5.69 2.56
CA TYR A 143 -2.53 -4.81 3.48
C TYR A 143 -1.56 -3.85 4.19
N THR A 144 -0.43 -4.37 4.71
CA THR A 144 0.61 -3.53 5.34
C THR A 144 1.22 -2.52 4.36
N ALA A 145 1.44 -2.92 3.10
CA ALA A 145 1.92 -2.00 2.07
C ALA A 145 0.89 -0.89 1.76
N ALA A 146 -0.40 -1.25 1.65
CA ALA A 146 -1.47 -0.28 1.45
C ALA A 146 -1.63 0.68 2.65
N GLU A 147 -1.55 0.16 3.88
CA GLU A 147 -1.55 0.94 5.13
C GLU A 147 -0.41 1.96 5.15
N ALA A 148 0.80 1.55 4.74
CA ALA A 148 1.96 2.43 4.63
C ALA A 148 1.77 3.51 3.53
N GLN A 149 1.25 3.14 2.37
CA GLN A 149 0.99 4.08 1.27
C GLN A 149 -0.03 5.15 1.67
N THR A 150 -1.12 4.76 2.34
CA THR A 150 -2.11 5.70 2.87
C THR A 150 -1.47 6.63 3.90
N SER A 151 -0.67 6.09 4.82
CA SER A 151 0.03 6.89 5.84
C SER A 151 0.99 7.92 5.21
N ILE A 152 1.71 7.56 4.14
CA ILE A 152 2.58 8.49 3.40
C ILE A 152 1.77 9.58 2.71
N ASN A 153 0.66 9.21 2.05
CA ASN A 153 -0.20 10.18 1.36
C ASN A 153 -0.84 11.17 2.34
N GLU A 154 -1.25 10.71 3.51
CA GLU A 154 -1.77 11.55 4.60
C GLU A 154 -0.68 12.46 5.20
N ALA A 155 0.54 11.96 5.38
CA ALA A 155 1.66 12.79 5.82
C ALA A 155 2.00 13.87 4.80
N PHE A 156 2.01 13.53 3.51
CA PHE A 156 2.28 14.48 2.43
C PHE A 156 1.17 15.54 2.28
N SER A 157 -0.10 15.14 2.37
CA SER A 157 -1.20 16.11 2.36
C SER A 157 -1.17 17.04 3.57
N GLY A 158 -0.84 16.52 4.76
CA GLY A 158 -0.63 17.33 5.96
C GLY A 158 0.51 18.34 5.83
N ILE A 159 1.65 17.93 5.25
CA ILE A 159 2.77 18.83 4.95
C ILE A 159 2.38 19.87 3.90
N SER A 160 1.62 19.49 2.88
CA SER A 160 1.16 20.44 1.85
C SER A 160 0.21 21.50 2.41
N GLU A 161 -0.64 21.14 3.37
CA GLU A 161 -1.51 22.10 4.07
C GLU A 161 -0.67 23.06 4.93
N GLU A 162 0.32 22.54 5.66
CA GLU A 162 1.25 23.36 6.47
C GLU A 162 2.13 24.27 5.60
N MET A 163 2.66 23.78 4.49
CA MET A 163 3.44 24.60 3.54
C MET A 163 2.59 25.67 2.86
N GLY A 164 1.32 25.39 2.55
CA GLY A 164 0.37 26.38 2.06
C GLY A 164 0.14 27.51 3.09
N ASP A 165 -0.04 27.14 4.37
CA ASP A 165 -0.19 28.10 5.47
C ASP A 165 1.07 28.97 5.66
N VAL A 166 2.26 28.38 5.53
CA VAL A 166 3.55 29.10 5.63
C VAL A 166 3.78 30.02 4.42
N GLY A 167 3.52 29.57 3.20
CA GLY A 167 3.65 30.39 2.00
C GLY A 167 2.77 31.64 2.04
N MET A 168 1.52 31.48 2.50
CA MET A 168 0.61 32.61 2.74
C MET A 168 1.10 33.56 3.84
N ALA A 169 1.83 33.07 4.83
CA ALA A 169 2.43 33.92 5.88
C ALA A 169 3.63 34.71 5.36
N VAL A 170 4.48 34.09 4.53
CA VAL A 170 5.64 34.74 3.89
C VAL A 170 5.18 35.82 2.93
N GLN A 171 4.21 35.53 2.06
CA GLN A 171 3.68 36.51 1.10
C GLN A 171 3.09 37.74 1.81
N ARG A 172 2.35 37.55 2.93
CA ARG A 172 1.87 38.67 3.75
C ARG A 172 3.01 39.49 4.36
N ALA A 173 4.13 38.85 4.73
CA ALA A 173 5.29 39.54 5.27
C ALA A 173 6.01 40.36 4.19
N GLU A 174 6.13 39.81 2.99
CA GLU A 174 6.69 40.50 1.81
C GLU A 174 5.82 41.69 1.41
N ASP A 175 4.50 41.52 1.26
CA ASP A 175 3.55 42.59 0.94
C ASP A 175 3.62 43.73 1.95
N LYS A 176 3.72 43.40 3.24
CA LYS A 176 3.83 44.41 4.31
C LYS A 176 5.16 45.14 4.27
N THR A 177 6.24 44.45 3.92
CA THR A 177 7.57 45.04 3.77
C THR A 177 7.61 45.97 2.56
N ALA A 178 7.08 45.52 1.42
CA ALA A 178 6.96 46.35 0.21
C ALA A 178 6.10 47.59 0.46
N GLN A 179 4.98 47.46 1.18
CA GLN A 179 4.14 48.59 1.55
C GLN A 179 4.86 49.56 2.51
N MET A 180 5.67 49.03 3.44
CA MET A 180 6.48 49.87 4.34
C MET A 180 7.58 50.62 3.56
N GLN A 181 8.25 49.96 2.62
CA GLN A 181 9.24 50.56 1.74
C GLN A 181 8.61 51.63 0.82
N ALA A 182 7.46 51.34 0.22
CA ALA A 182 6.73 52.31 -0.61
C ALA A 182 6.28 53.53 0.20
N ARG A 183 5.86 53.34 1.46
CA ARG A 183 5.57 54.45 2.37
C ARG A 183 6.81 55.25 2.73
N ALA A 184 7.94 54.59 2.99
CA ALA A 184 9.21 55.26 3.26
C ALA A 184 9.63 56.12 2.06
N GLY A 185 9.63 55.55 0.84
CA GLY A 185 9.94 56.28 -0.38
C GLY A 185 8.97 57.45 -0.66
N ALA A 186 7.67 57.27 -0.41
CA ALA A 186 6.71 58.37 -0.53
C ALA A 186 6.96 59.48 0.52
N VAL A 187 7.40 59.15 1.73
CA VAL A 187 7.80 60.14 2.74
C VAL A 187 9.07 60.86 2.30
N ASP A 188 10.06 60.15 1.75
CA ASP A 188 11.28 60.74 1.21
C ASP A 188 10.96 61.71 0.05
N GLU A 189 10.05 61.34 -0.87
CA GLU A 189 9.57 62.21 -1.96
C GLU A 189 8.80 63.44 -1.44
N LEU A 190 8.01 63.29 -0.38
CA LEU A 190 7.29 64.42 0.23
C LEU A 190 8.23 65.39 0.97
N ILE A 191 9.31 64.89 1.57
CA ILE A 191 10.39 65.73 2.14
C ILE A 191 11.16 66.43 1.01
N ALA A 192 11.48 65.73 -0.07
CA ALA A 192 12.21 66.31 -1.21
C ALA A 192 11.38 67.38 -1.96
N SER A 193 10.07 67.20 -2.07
CA SER A 193 9.15 68.17 -2.68
C SER A 193 8.77 69.34 -1.76
N GLY A 194 9.21 69.34 -0.50
CA GLY A 194 8.95 70.40 0.47
C GLY A 194 7.52 70.42 1.04
N ALA A 195 6.72 69.36 0.80
CA ALA A 195 5.37 69.22 1.33
C ALA A 195 5.33 68.73 2.79
N LEU A 196 6.45 68.15 3.27
CA LEU A 196 6.66 67.68 4.64
C LEU A 196 7.95 68.30 5.19
N ASP A 197 7.85 68.90 6.37
CA ASP A 197 8.96 69.55 7.07
C ASP A 197 9.91 68.49 7.66
N ASP A 198 11.19 68.52 7.28
CA ASP A 198 12.19 67.59 7.82
C ASP A 198 12.57 68.03 9.24
N VAL A 199 11.91 67.41 10.22
CA VAL A 199 12.11 67.69 11.64
C VAL A 199 13.52 67.34 12.15
N THR A 200 14.37 66.72 11.33
CA THR A 200 15.77 66.41 11.64
C THR A 200 16.78 67.33 10.96
N ALA A 201 16.35 68.14 9.99
CA ALA A 201 17.19 69.14 9.34
C ALA A 201 17.42 70.35 10.25
N SER A 202 18.64 70.90 10.22
CA SER A 202 18.97 72.12 10.95
C SER A 202 18.37 73.35 10.23
N PRO A 203 17.96 74.42 10.95
CA PRO A 203 17.24 75.58 10.36
C PRO A 203 17.95 76.38 9.26
N GLY A 204 19.13 75.97 8.80
CA GLY A 204 19.91 76.62 7.75
C GLY A 204 19.81 75.96 6.37
N ASP A 205 19.24 74.75 6.25
CA ASP A 205 19.24 73.98 4.99
C ASP A 205 18.11 74.33 4.02
N ASP A 206 17.05 75.01 4.47
CA ASP A 206 15.91 75.37 3.61
C ASP A 206 16.29 76.43 2.55
N ILE A 207 17.16 77.39 2.93
CA ILE A 207 17.66 78.43 2.01
C ILE A 207 18.60 77.85 0.96
N ALA A 208 19.41 76.84 1.33
CA ALA A 208 20.31 76.17 0.40
C ALA A 208 19.52 75.37 -0.67
N ARG A 209 18.45 74.67 -0.25
CA ARG A 209 17.55 73.95 -1.17
C ARG A 209 16.84 74.89 -2.16
N GLU A 210 16.39 76.05 -1.71
CA GLU A 210 15.70 77.04 -2.56
C GLU A 210 16.65 77.66 -3.60
N LEU A 211 17.94 77.81 -3.28
CA LEU A 211 18.98 78.27 -4.20
C LEU A 211 19.37 77.21 -5.25
N ASP A 212 19.44 75.93 -4.88
CA ASP A 212 19.72 74.83 -5.82
C ASP A 212 18.58 74.61 -6.82
N ALA A 213 17.31 74.74 -6.38
CA ALA A 213 16.14 74.69 -7.26
C ALA A 213 16.13 75.85 -8.28
N LEU A 214 16.56 77.05 -7.86
CA LEU A 214 16.75 78.19 -8.77
C LEU A 214 17.93 77.99 -9.74
N GLY A 215 18.99 77.31 -9.31
CA GLY A 215 20.13 76.93 -10.16
C GLY A 215 19.77 75.92 -11.25
N ALA A 216 19.02 74.87 -10.91
CA ALA A 216 18.57 73.84 -11.86
C ALA A 216 17.62 74.38 -12.95
N SER A 217 16.89 75.45 -12.65
CA SER A 217 16.02 76.13 -13.63
C SER A 217 16.83 76.80 -14.75
N GLY A 218 18.02 77.33 -14.43
CA GLY A 218 18.89 78.02 -15.39
C GLY A 218 19.62 77.09 -16.37
N ASP A 219 19.98 75.88 -15.94
CA ASP A 219 20.64 74.87 -16.77
C ASP A 219 19.70 74.27 -17.83
N VAL A 220 18.40 74.10 -17.50
CA VAL A 220 17.40 73.58 -18.45
C VAL A 220 17.11 74.59 -19.56
N ASP A 221 17.03 75.89 -19.25
CA ASP A 221 16.84 76.94 -20.26
C ASP A 221 18.06 77.07 -21.19
N THR A 222 19.28 76.83 -20.69
CA THR A 222 20.50 76.80 -21.51
C THR A 222 20.58 75.57 -22.40
N GLU A 223 20.20 74.38 -21.91
CA GLU A 223 20.06 73.18 -22.75
C GLU A 223 18.95 73.33 -23.83
N LEU A 224 17.83 73.96 -23.50
CA LEU A 224 16.74 74.22 -24.47
C LEU A 224 17.17 75.23 -25.55
N ALA A 225 17.94 76.26 -25.17
CA ALA A 225 18.54 77.20 -26.12
C ALA A 225 19.58 76.52 -27.03
N ALA A 226 20.38 75.60 -26.48
CA ALA A 226 21.33 74.79 -27.25
C ALA A 226 20.62 73.86 -28.24
N MET A 227 19.53 73.19 -27.83
CA MET A 227 18.72 72.35 -28.74
C MET A 227 18.05 73.17 -29.86
N LYS A 228 17.55 74.38 -29.58
CA LYS A 228 16.98 75.25 -30.63
C LYS A 228 18.03 75.71 -31.64
N ALA A 229 19.23 76.06 -31.17
CA ALA A 229 20.34 76.40 -32.06
C ALA A 229 20.80 75.21 -32.93
N GLN A 230 20.68 73.98 -32.41
CA GLN A 230 20.99 72.76 -33.16
C GLN A 230 19.96 72.46 -34.26
N ILE A 231 18.69 72.82 -34.06
CA ILE A 231 17.62 72.66 -35.05
C ILE A 231 17.74 73.69 -36.19
N GLU A 232 18.14 74.93 -35.90
CA GLU A 232 18.33 75.98 -36.93
C GLU A 232 19.65 75.81 -37.74
N GLY A 233 20.65 75.11 -37.19
CA GLY A 233 21.94 74.86 -37.84
C GLY A 233 22.01 73.63 -38.76
N GLY A 234 20.94 72.83 -38.85
CA GLY A 234 20.94 71.52 -39.51
C GLY A 234 20.68 71.51 -41.03
N GLU A 235 20.41 72.66 -41.65
CA GLU A 235 20.11 72.76 -43.09
C GLU A 235 21.37 73.12 -43.90
N LYS A 236 22.39 72.25 -43.90
CA LYS A 236 23.39 72.15 -44.97
C LYS A 236 24.25 70.87 -44.86
N LYS A 237 24.11 70.07 -45.91
CA LYS A 237 25.13 69.27 -46.62
C LYS A 237 25.14 67.75 -46.40
N SER A 238 24.78 67.07 -47.51
CA SER A 238 25.31 65.80 -48.09
C SER A 238 25.14 64.55 -47.21
N ILE A 239 24.22 63.62 -47.50
CA ILE A 239 24.14 62.72 -48.69
C ILE A 239 25.50 62.09 -49.05
N GLU A 240 25.80 60.95 -48.41
CA GLU A 240 26.62 59.79 -48.85
C GLU A 240 27.01 59.02 -47.56
N GLY A 241 26.89 57.71 -47.42
CA GLY A 241 26.41 56.65 -48.28
C GLY A 241 26.25 55.39 -47.44
N THR A 242 25.23 54.62 -47.80
CA THR A 242 25.08 53.16 -47.73
C THR A 242 25.20 52.42 -46.39
N PRO A 243 24.12 51.75 -45.93
CA PRO A 243 24.16 50.77 -44.86
C PRO A 243 24.47 49.36 -45.40
N ALA A 244 25.14 48.56 -44.57
CA ALA A 244 25.25 47.11 -44.77
C ALA A 244 24.78 46.39 -43.49
N GLU A 245 23.56 45.88 -43.56
CA GLU A 245 23.03 44.70 -42.86
C GLU A 245 22.16 44.00 -43.93
N PRO A 246 21.93 42.66 -43.96
CA PRO A 246 22.02 41.74 -42.83
C PRO A 246 22.57 40.33 -43.13
N ALA A 247 22.86 39.56 -42.08
CA ALA A 247 23.03 38.11 -42.19
C ALA A 247 21.78 37.43 -41.62
N ALA A 248 21.06 36.80 -42.54
CA ALA A 248 19.93 35.93 -42.31
C ALA A 248 20.38 34.55 -41.83
N GLU A 249 19.53 33.88 -41.05
CA GLU A 249 19.38 32.43 -41.05
C GLU A 249 17.89 32.10 -40.92
N PRO A 250 17.33 31.31 -41.85
CA PRO A 250 16.65 30.11 -41.39
C PRO A 250 16.87 28.92 -42.33
N ALA A 251 17.08 27.73 -41.76
CA ALA A 251 16.85 26.40 -42.34
C ALA A 251 17.57 25.34 -41.46
N GLU A 252 17.19 24.08 -41.31
CA GLU A 252 16.04 23.27 -41.71
C GLU A 252 16.42 21.84 -41.26
N GLN A 253 15.68 21.26 -40.30
CA GLN A 253 15.16 19.86 -40.29
C GLN A 253 16.12 18.65 -40.67
N PRO A 254 15.68 17.37 -40.71
CA PRO A 254 15.82 16.48 -39.56
C PRO A 254 16.34 15.04 -39.94
N LYS A 255 16.19 14.11 -38.98
CA LYS A 255 16.11 12.64 -39.10
C LYS A 255 17.41 11.84 -39.23
N ALA A 256 17.62 10.97 -38.25
CA ALA A 256 18.31 9.70 -38.39
C ALA A 256 17.54 8.60 -37.60
N GLU A 257 16.72 7.83 -38.32
CA GLU A 257 16.61 6.38 -38.13
C GLU A 257 17.92 5.78 -38.66
N GLY A 258 18.53 4.70 -38.18
CA GLY A 258 18.20 3.65 -37.25
C GLY A 258 19.18 2.49 -37.57
N GLN A 259 19.33 1.57 -36.61
CA GLN A 259 19.89 0.22 -36.75
C GLN A 259 21.42 0.07 -36.86
N ALA A 260 22.02 -0.45 -35.79
CA ALA A 260 22.47 -1.85 -35.74
C ALA A 260 22.54 -2.32 -34.28
#